data_AF-A0A150MJJ1-F1
#
_entry.id   AF-A0A150MJJ1-F1
#
_cell.length_a   1.000
_cell.length_b   1.000
_cell.length_c   1.000
_cell.angle_alpha   90.00
_cell.angle_beta   90.00
_cell.angle_gamma   90.00
#
_symmetry.space_group_name_H-M   'P 1'
#
loop_
_entity.id
_entity.type
_entity.pdbx_description
1 polymer ?
#
loop_
_entity_poly.entity_id
_entity_poly.type
_entity_poly.pdbx_seq_one_letter_code
_entity_poly.pdbx_strand_id
1 'polypeptide(L)' 'MVYLHPYHVIFYPKYRRKVLVGEMEKDLRKIFYQVVKEKDVEIQSLEIMPDHVHWFISL' A
#
# COMPACT_ATOMS: atom_id res chain seq x y z
N MET A 1 13.71 24.89 -0.26
CA MET A 1 13.58 24.00 0.91
C MET A 1 13.21 22.63 0.37
N VAL A 2 13.88 21.57 0.82
CA VAL A 2 13.49 20.18 0.52
C VAL A 2 12.88 19.63 1.80
N TYR A 3 11.64 19.16 1.71
CA TYR A 3 10.94 18.50 2.82
C TYR A 3 10.73 17.04 2.45
N LEU A 4 10.96 16.14 3.41
CA LEU A 4 10.74 14.70 3.26
C LEU A 4 9.67 14.30 4.26
N HIS A 5 8.50 13.86 3.79
CA HIS A 5 7.39 13.46 4.65
C HIS A 5 7.06 11.97 4.42
N PRO A 6 7.79 11.05 5.08
CA PRO A 6 7.51 9.64 4.98
C PRO A 6 6.31 9.25 5.84
N TYR A 7 5.39 8.48 5.29
CA TYR A 7 4.25 7.91 5.98
C TYR A 7 4.30 6.39 5.94
N HIS A 8 4.13 5.76 7.09
CA HIS A 8 3.90 4.32 7.21
C HIS A 8 2.42 4.04 7.43
N VAL A 9 1.75 3.61 6.36
CA VAL A 9 0.32 3.32 6.37
C VAL A 9 0.13 1.81 6.47
N ILE A 10 -0.67 1.38 7.45
CA ILE A 10 -0.96 -0.04 7.68
C ILE A 10 -2.46 -0.28 7.48
N PHE A 11 -2.81 -1.23 6.63
CA PHE A 11 -4.20 -1.65 6.42
C PHE A 11 -4.43 -3.08 6.89
N TYR A 12 -5.61 -3.34 7.45
CA TYR A 12 -6.07 -4.68 7.79
C TYR A 12 -7.41 -4.96 7.10
N PRO A 13 -7.60 -6.15 6.48
CA PRO A 13 -8.91 -6.64 6.10
C PRO A 13 -9.82 -6.72 7.34
N LYS A 14 -11.13 -6.59 7.12
CA LYS A 14 -12.12 -6.70 8.19
C LYS A 14 -11.92 -8.02 8.96
N TYR A 15 -11.79 -7.94 10.28
CA TYR A 15 -11.50 -9.05 11.18
C TYR A 15 -10.14 -9.75 10.94
N ARG A 16 -9.15 -9.09 10.31
CA ARG A 16 -7.83 -9.66 9.98
C ARG A 16 -7.91 -10.99 9.23
N ARG A 17 -8.93 -11.14 8.36
CA ARG A 17 -9.05 -12.34 7.54
C ARG A 17 -7.89 -12.40 6.55
N LYS A 18 -7.34 -13.60 6.35
CA LYS A 18 -6.23 -13.88 5.41
C LYS A 18 -6.72 -13.93 3.96
N VAL A 19 -7.27 -12.83 3.48
CA VAL A 19 -7.94 -12.75 2.17
C VAL A 19 -7.08 -12.12 1.08
N LEU A 20 -6.01 -11.39 1.45
CA LEU A 20 -5.13 -10.70 0.50
C LEU A 20 -4.12 -11.67 -0.12
N VAL A 21 -4.61 -12.66 -0.87
CA VAL A 21 -3.81 -13.70 -1.50
C VAL A 21 -4.20 -13.92 -2.95
N GLY A 22 -3.30 -14.48 -3.75
CA GLY A 22 -3.58 -14.84 -5.15
C GLY A 22 -3.96 -13.62 -5.99
N GLU A 23 -5.07 -13.72 -6.71
CA GLU A 23 -5.54 -12.62 -7.57
C GLU A 23 -5.94 -11.36 -6.78
N MET A 24 -6.46 -11.51 -5.55
CA MET A 24 -6.84 -10.34 -4.75
C MET A 24 -5.62 -9.51 -4.33
N GLU A 25 -4.49 -10.15 -4.03
CA GLU A 25 -3.23 -9.45 -3.76
C GLU A 25 -2.76 -8.67 -5.01
N LYS A 26 -2.81 -9.31 -6.18
CA LYS A 26 -2.37 -8.71 -7.45
C LYS A 26 -3.22 -7.49 -7.81
N ASP A 27 -4.54 -7.61 -7.68
CA ASP A 27 -5.45 -6.51 -8.01
C ASP A 27 -5.31 -5.35 -7.02
N LEU A 28 -5.16 -5.65 -5.72
CA LEU A 28 -4.88 -4.63 -4.72
C LEU A 28 -3.55 -3.90 -5.00
N ARG A 29 -2.52 -4.64 -5.40
CA ARG A 29 -1.23 -4.05 -5.78
C ARG A 29 -1.37 -3.10 -6.97
N LYS A 30 -2.13 -3.47 -8.01
CA LYS A 30 -2.41 -2.58 -9.16
C LYS A 30 -3.10 -1.30 -8.72
N ILE A 31 -4.09 -1.40 -7.82
CA ILE A 31 -4.81 -0.24 -7.28
C ILE A 31 -3.86 0.70 -6.55
N PHE A 32 -2.96 0.20 -5.69
CA PHE A 32 -2.00 1.06 -4.99
C PHE A 32 -1.06 1.80 -5.93
N TYR A 33 -0.54 1.13 -6.97
CA TYR A 33 0.27 1.79 -8.00
C TYR A 33 -0.51 2.83 -8.79
N GLN A 34 -1.78 2.57 -9.09
CA GLN A 34 -2.64 3.55 -9.74
C GLN A 34 -2.86 4.78 -8.87
N VAL A 35 -3.19 4.60 -7.57
CA VAL A 35 -3.41 5.71 -6.63
C VAL A 35 -2.18 6.60 -6.51
N VAL A 36 -0.99 6.01 -6.40
CA VAL A 36 0.27 6.75 -6.30
C VAL A 36 0.53 7.57 -7.57
N LYS A 37 0.28 6.98 -8.74
CA LYS A 37 0.40 7.69 -10.01
C LYS A 37 -0.60 8.85 -10.13
N GLU A 38 -1.83 8.67 -9.67
CA GLU A 38 -2.86 9.71 -9.68
C GLU A 38 -2.59 10.83 -8.68
N LYS A 39 -1.90 10.53 -7.57
CA LYS A 39 -1.62 11.47 -6.49
C LYS A 39 -0.23 12.11 -6.56
N ASP A 40 0.59 11.73 -7.53
CA ASP A 40 1.98 12.16 -7.68
C ASP A 40 2.82 11.93 -6.39
N VAL A 41 2.67 10.74 -5.82
CA VAL A 41 3.35 10.32 -4.58
C VAL A 41 4.46 9.33 -4.93
N GLU A 42 5.49 9.22 -4.09
CA GLU A 42 6.53 8.19 -4.24
C GLU A 42 6.25 6.99 -3.33
N ILE A 43 6.28 5.76 -3.88
CA ILE A 43 6.25 4.52 -3.07
C ILE A 43 7.68 4.16 -2.71
N GLN A 44 7.98 4.14 -1.42
CA GLN A 44 9.25 3.65 -0.91
C GLN A 44 9.21 2.13 -0.67
N SER A 45 8.10 1.59 -0.18
CA SER A 45 7.87 0.14 -0.10
C SER A 45 6.38 -0.22 -0.06
N LEU A 46 6.02 -1.40 -0.59
CA LEU A 46 4.66 -1.95 -0.55
C LEU A 46 4.72 -3.46 -0.34
N GLU A 47 4.37 -3.88 0.88
CA GLU A 47 4.27 -5.28 1.28
C GLU A 47 2.81 -5.64 1.54
N ILE A 48 2.31 -6.65 0.83
CA ILE A 48 0.95 -7.17 1.02
C ILE A 48 1.10 -8.56 1.61
N MET A 49 0.64 -8.72 2.85
CA MET A 49 0.54 -9.98 3.56
C MET A 49 -0.93 -10.45 3.53
N PRO A 50 -1.22 -11.76 3.69
CA PRO A 50 -2.57 -12.28 3.60
C PRO A 50 -3.62 -11.54 4.45
N ASP A 51 -3.24 -11.04 5.62
CA ASP A 51 -4.10 -10.38 6.61
C ASP A 51 -3.76 -8.91 6.88
N HIS A 52 -2.80 -8.30 6.19
CA HIS A 52 -2.46 -6.88 6.33
C HIS A 52 -1.59 -6.35 5.20
N VAL A 53 -1.48 -5.02 5.09
CA VAL A 53 -0.61 -4.32 4.13
C VAL A 53 0.26 -3.35 4.89
N HIS A 54 1.55 -3.32 4.58
CA HIS A 54 2.47 -2.24 4.93
C HIS A 54 2.75 -1.41 3.68
N TRP A 55 2.45 -0.13 3.75
CA TRP A 55 2.66 0.81 2.66
C TRP A 55 3.47 2.00 3.15
N PHE A 56 4.67 2.14 2.60
CA PHE A 56 5.57 3.24 2.92
C PHE A 56 5.63 4.19 1.72
N ILE A 57 5.20 5.42 1.93
CA ILE A 57 5.11 6.45 0.89
C ILE A 57 5.80 7.73 1.35
N SER A 58 6.30 8.52 0.41
CA SER A 58 6.78 9.88 0.67
C SER A 58 6.02 10.87 -0.17
N LEU A 59 5.55 11.94 0.47
CA LEU A 59 5.03 13.15 -0.17
C LEU A 59 6.16 14.16 -0.39
#